data_AF-A0A1S2LVX2-F1
#
_entry.id   AF-A0A1S2LVX2-F1
#
_cell.length_a   1.000
_cell.length_b   1.000
_cell.length_c   1.000
_cell.angle_alpha   90.00
_cell.angle_beta   90.00
_cell.angle_gamma   90.00
#
_symmetry.space_group_name_H-M   'P 1'
#
loop_
_entity.id
_entity.type
_entity.pdbx_description
1 polymer ?
#
loop_
_entity_poly.entity_id
_entity_poly.type
_entity_poly.pdbx_seq_one_letter_code
_entity_poly.pdbx_strand_id
1 'polypeptide(L)'
;MKKINKQISIIKLAVLLIILMPIMYGISYLYEHTGSAGITMSMMTEEKILVDDKHYIILRSENDPNYKMKIEVPATTWSLVEENGKYTIRYYKRLFDNHYKLKTIDHEKD
;
A
#
# COMPACT_ATOMS: atom_id res chain seq x y z
N MET A 1 36.18 15.95 -32.46
CA MET A 1 35.29 14.76 -32.57
C MET A 1 34.77 14.23 -31.22
N LYS A 2 35.58 14.09 -30.15
CA LYS A 2 35.12 13.57 -28.83
C LYS A 2 33.93 14.32 -28.19
N LYS A 3 33.88 15.65 -28.26
CA LYS A 3 32.79 16.47 -27.69
C LYS A 3 31.44 16.22 -28.38
N ILE A 4 31.45 16.06 -29.71
CA ILE A 4 30.24 15.85 -30.52
C ILE A 4 29.65 14.47 -30.23
N ASN A 5 30.47 13.42 -30.15
CA ASN A 5 30.01 12.08 -29.77
C ASN A 5 29.44 12.03 -28.35
N LYS A 6 30.01 12.81 -27.41
CA LYS A 6 29.47 12.93 -26.05
C LYS A 6 28.10 13.62 -26.04
N GLN A 7 27.91 14.69 -26.81
CA GLN A 7 26.61 15.35 -26.94
C GLN A 7 25.54 14.43 -27.57
N ILE A 8 25.89 13.70 -28.63
CA ILE A 8 24.98 12.73 -29.26
C ILE A 8 24.60 11.61 -28.27
N SER A 9 25.54 11.14 -27.45
CA SER A 9 25.25 10.14 -26.40
C SER A 9 24.29 10.67 -25.33
N ILE A 10 24.44 11.94 -24.93
CA ILE A 10 23.55 12.58 -23.95
C ILE A 10 22.13 12.73 -24.52
N ILE A 11 22.01 13.15 -25.79
CA ILE A 11 20.71 13.28 -26.46
C ILE A 11 20.00 11.93 -26.55
N LYS A 12 20.71 10.86 -26.93
CA LYS A 12 20.15 9.50 -26.97
C LYS A 12 19.65 9.05 -25.59
N LEU A 13 20.41 9.36 -24.53
CA LEU A 13 20.01 9.03 -23.17
C LEU A 13 18.75 9.82 -22.73
N ALA A 14 18.67 11.10 -23.08
CA ALA A 14 17.50 11.93 -22.79
C ALA A 14 16.24 11.41 -23.51
N VAL A 15 16.35 11.06 -24.79
CA VAL A 15 15.24 10.47 -25.56
C VAL A 15 14.80 9.13 -24.95
N LEU A 16 15.73 8.29 -24.52
CA LEU A 16 15.43 7.03 -23.85
C LEU A 16 14.63 7.26 -22.56
N LEU A 17 15.03 8.23 -21.72
CA LEU A 17 14.34 8.55 -20.48
C LEU A 17 12.92 9.10 -20.72
N ILE A 18 12.73 9.93 -21.73
CA ILE A 18 11.41 10.47 -22.11
C ILE A 18 10.44 9.36 -22.52
N ILE A 19 10.92 8.28 -23.15
CA ILE A 19 10.10 7.13 -23.50
C ILE A 19 9.88 6.21 -22.29
N LEU A 20 10.89 6.04 -21.44
CA LEU A 20 10.81 5.13 -20.29
C LEU A 20 9.83 5.63 -19.22
N MET A 21 9.79 6.94 -18.97
CA MET A 21 8.93 7.54 -17.94
C MET A 21 7.43 7.22 -18.10
N PRO A 22 6.79 7.44 -19.26
CA PRO A 22 5.38 7.12 -19.44
C PRO A 22 5.10 5.60 -19.39
N ILE A 23 6.05 4.76 -19.83
CA ILE A 23 5.92 3.30 -19.69
C ILE A 23 5.95 2.91 -18.21
N MET A 24 6.90 3.44 -17.44
CA MET A 24 6.95 3.19 -15.99
C MET A 24 5.69 3.71 -15.30
N TYR A 25 5.22 4.90 -15.65
CA TYR A 25 3.96 5.45 -15.11
C TYR A 25 2.76 4.56 -15.44
N GLY A 26 2.65 4.07 -16.68
CA GLY A 26 1.58 3.17 -17.10
C GLY A 26 1.61 1.82 -16.38
N ILE A 27 2.81 1.25 -16.19
CA ILE A 27 2.98 0.01 -15.41
C ILE A 27 2.59 0.25 -13.95
N SER A 28 3.04 1.35 -13.34
CA SER A 28 2.65 1.72 -11.97
C SER A 28 1.14 1.92 -11.85
N TYR A 29 0.53 2.63 -12.79
CA TYR A 29 -0.91 2.87 -12.81
C TYR A 29 -1.69 1.56 -12.93
N LEU A 30 -1.30 0.68 -13.84
CA LEU A 30 -1.90 -0.65 -13.97
C LEU A 30 -1.70 -1.46 -12.70
N TYR A 31 -0.51 -1.48 -12.11
CA TYR A 31 -0.27 -2.21 -10.87
C TYR A 31 -1.13 -1.71 -9.70
N GLU A 32 -1.35 -0.40 -9.61
CA GLU A 32 -2.24 0.20 -8.61
C GLU A 32 -3.73 -0.09 -8.85
N HIS A 33 -4.16 -0.20 -10.12
CA HIS A 33 -5.57 -0.36 -10.49
C HIS A 33 -6.01 -1.80 -10.75
N THR A 34 -5.12 -2.66 -11.25
CA THR A 34 -5.37 -4.07 -11.59
C THR A 34 -4.63 -5.03 -10.66
N GLY A 35 -3.56 -4.59 -10.01
CA GLY A 35 -2.53 -5.46 -9.44
C GLY A 35 -2.73 -5.95 -8.02
N SER A 36 -3.62 -5.38 -7.21
CA SER A 36 -3.78 -5.91 -5.85
C SER A 36 -5.07 -6.70 -5.70
N ALA A 37 -4.94 -8.03 -5.80
CA ALA A 37 -5.85 -8.96 -5.14
C ALA A 37 -5.97 -8.66 -3.62
N GLY A 38 -4.98 -7.91 -3.08
CA GLY A 38 -4.90 -7.48 -1.70
C GLY A 38 -4.18 -8.56 -0.91
N ILE A 39 -3.25 -8.14 -0.06
CA ILE A 39 -2.58 -9.09 0.81
C ILE A 39 -3.60 -9.49 1.87
N THR A 40 -3.95 -10.78 1.89
CA THR A 40 -4.86 -11.33 2.88
C THR A 40 -4.02 -11.86 4.04
N MET A 41 -4.30 -11.40 5.26
CA MET A 41 -3.56 -11.82 6.45
C MET A 41 -4.49 -11.86 7.67
N SER A 42 -4.36 -12.90 8.49
CA SER A 42 -4.99 -12.94 9.81
C SER A 42 -4.21 -12.05 10.77
N MET A 43 -4.88 -11.07 11.36
CA MET A 43 -4.32 -10.14 12.32
C MET A 43 -5.28 -9.89 13.48
N MET A 44 -4.71 -9.50 14.61
CA MET A 44 -5.46 -9.09 15.79
C MET A 44 -5.42 -7.57 15.92
N THR A 45 -6.56 -6.95 16.25
CA THR A 45 -6.61 -5.53 16.56
C THR A 45 -5.94 -5.26 17.89
N GLU A 46 -4.91 -4.42 17.89
CA GLU A 46 -4.19 -4.05 19.10
C GLU A 46 -4.71 -2.72 19.67
N GLU A 47 -4.92 -1.73 18.81
CA GLU A 47 -5.30 -0.38 19.24
C GLU A 47 -6.14 0.33 18.18
N LYS A 48 -7.01 1.22 18.65
CA LYS A 48 -7.86 2.10 17.85
C LYS A 48 -7.43 3.56 18.07
N ILE A 49 -6.86 4.19 17.05
CA ILE A 49 -6.43 5.61 17.06
C ILE A 49 -7.33 6.49 16.19
N LEU A 50 -7.86 7.58 16.74
CA LEU A 50 -8.57 8.65 16.01
C LEU A 50 -7.66 9.88 15.88
N VAL A 51 -7.37 10.33 14.66
CA VAL A 51 -6.55 11.53 14.39
C VAL A 51 -7.22 12.37 13.31
N ASP A 52 -7.54 13.62 13.60
CA ASP A 52 -8.08 14.59 12.63
C ASP A 52 -9.22 14.01 11.76
N ASP A 53 -10.24 13.43 12.41
CA ASP A 53 -11.40 12.74 11.80
C ASP A 53 -11.09 11.48 10.98
N LYS A 54 -9.84 11.02 11.00
CA LYS A 54 -9.42 9.76 10.37
C LYS A 54 -9.30 8.65 11.41
N HIS A 55 -9.86 7.50 11.07
CA HIS A 55 -9.91 6.32 11.92
C HIS A 55 -8.78 5.36 11.52
N TYR A 56 -7.88 5.04 12.45
CA TYR A 56 -6.73 4.17 12.23
C TYR A 56 -6.72 3.01 13.21
N ILE A 57 -6.66 1.79 12.71
CA ILE A 57 -6.46 0.60 13.55
C ILE A 57 -5.00 0.14 13.46
N ILE A 58 -4.44 -0.23 14.61
CA ILE A 58 -3.17 -0.94 14.71
C ILE A 58 -3.47 -2.42 14.76
N LEU A 59 -2.91 -3.15 13.80
CA LEU A 59 -3.07 -4.59 13.66
C LEU A 59 -1.75 -5.28 13.93
N ARG A 60 -1.78 -6.37 14.69
CA ARG A 60 -0.61 -7.19 14.99
C ARG A 60 -0.76 -8.56 14.32
N SER A 61 0.30 -9.05 13.69
CA SER A 61 0.27 -10.41 13.14
C SER A 61 0.27 -11.44 14.28
N GLU A 62 -0.49 -12.51 14.11
CA GLU A 62 -0.47 -13.65 15.04
C GLU A 62 0.82 -14.49 14.89
N ASN A 63 1.34 -14.59 13.66
CA ASN A 63 2.55 -15.35 13.35
C ASN A 63 3.84 -14.60 13.72
N ASP A 64 3.80 -13.27 13.73
CA ASP A 64 4.93 -12.41 14.13
C ASP A 64 4.44 -11.25 15.00
N PRO A 65 4.55 -11.37 16.34
CA PRO A 65 4.10 -10.34 17.28
C PRO A 65 4.82 -9.00 17.13
N ASN A 66 6.02 -8.99 16.54
CA ASN A 66 6.76 -7.75 16.28
C ASN A 66 6.27 -7.04 15.02
N TYR A 67 5.56 -7.75 14.14
CA TYR A 67 4.97 -7.18 12.95
C TYR A 67 3.65 -6.47 13.31
N LYS A 68 3.69 -5.13 13.25
CA LYS A 68 2.53 -4.26 13.43
C LYS A 68 2.27 -3.46 12.18
N MET A 69 0.99 -3.25 11.88
CA MET A 69 0.54 -2.50 10.73
C MET A 69 -0.49 -1.45 11.15
N LYS A 70 -0.25 -0.19 10.81
CA LYS A 70 -1.24 0.88 10.93
C LYS A 70 -2.02 0.98 9.62
N ILE A 71 -3.34 0.90 9.69
CA ILE A 71 -4.22 0.96 8.52
C ILE A 71 -5.36 1.94 8.75
N GLU A 72 -5.64 2.77 7.75
CA GLU A 72 -6.80 3.66 7.75
C GLU A 72 -8.05 2.85 7.40
N VAL A 73 -9.12 3.06 8.18
CA VAL A 73 -10.39 2.38 8.00
C VAL A 73 -11.55 3.36 7.88
N PRO A 74 -12.61 3.03 7.13
CA PRO A 74 -13.85 3.78 7.14
C PRO A 74 -14.49 3.80 8.53
N ALA A 75 -15.26 4.84 8.85
CA ALA A 75 -15.99 4.94 10.13
C ALA A 75 -16.97 3.77 10.35
N THR A 76 -17.55 3.22 9.28
CA THR A 76 -18.42 2.03 9.36
C THR A 76 -17.65 0.80 9.84
N THR A 77 -16.45 0.58 9.30
CA THR A 77 -15.55 -0.48 9.74
C THR A 77 -15.06 -0.24 11.15
N TRP A 78 -14.69 0.99 11.48
CA TRP A 78 -14.22 1.37 12.81
C TRP A 78 -15.17 0.94 13.92
N SER A 79 -16.48 1.13 13.73
CA SER A 79 -17.50 0.77 14.71
C SER A 79 -17.70 -0.75 14.85
N LEU A 80 -17.28 -1.54 13.86
CA LEU A 80 -17.43 -3.01 13.84
C LEU A 80 -16.19 -3.74 14.37
N VAL A 81 -15.04 -3.06 14.38
CA VAL A 81 -13.78 -3.64 14.85
C VAL A 81 -13.69 -3.50 16.37
N GLU A 82 -13.54 -4.65 17.03
CA GLU A 82 -13.31 -4.78 18.46
C GLU A 82 -11.82 -4.78 18.76
N GLU A 83 -11.45 -4.25 19.92
CA GLU A 83 -10.09 -4.37 20.45
C GLU A 83 -9.81 -5.84 20.79
N ASN A 84 -8.61 -6.33 20.44
CA ASN A 84 -8.21 -7.73 20.51
C ASN A 84 -9.04 -8.71 19.67
N GLY A 85 -9.94 -8.21 18.80
CA GLY A 85 -10.66 -9.06 17.85
C GLY A 85 -9.72 -9.63 16.78
N LYS A 86 -9.99 -10.87 16.34
CA LYS A 86 -9.26 -11.53 15.26
C LYS A 86 -9.98 -11.34 13.94
N TYR A 87 -9.22 -10.87 12.95
CA TYR A 87 -9.76 -10.54 11.65
C TYR A 87 -8.86 -11.01 10.53
N THR A 88 -9.47 -11.53 9.48
CA THR A 88 -8.82 -11.64 8.18
C THR A 88 -8.92 -10.29 7.49
N ILE A 89 -7.78 -9.62 7.33
CA ILE A 89 -7.71 -8.36 6.63
C ILE A 89 -7.19 -8.53 5.22
N ARG A 90 -7.81 -7.82 4.29
CA ARG A 90 -7.29 -7.62 2.94
C ARG A 90 -6.95 -6.16 2.77
N TYR A 91 -5.68 -5.88 2.52
CA TYR A 91 -5.19 -4.52 2.42
C TYR A 91 -4.35 -4.28 1.17
N TYR A 92 -4.18 -3.00 0.87
CA TYR A 92 -3.40 -2.50 -0.24
C TYR A 92 -2.28 -1.60 0.25
N LYS A 93 -1.09 -1.81 -0.31
CA LYS A 93 0.01 -0.85 -0.23
C LYS A 93 0.15 -0.22 -1.60
N ARG A 94 -0.09 1.08 -1.70
CA ARG A 94 0.22 1.82 -2.94
C ARG A 94 1.74 1.97 -3.02
N LEU A 95 2.30 1.88 -4.22
CA LEU A 95 3.75 1.90 -4.42
C LEU A 95 4.39 3.21 -3.92
N PHE A 96 3.63 4.31 -3.96
CA PHE A 96 4.11 5.65 -3.59
C PHE A 96 3.43 6.21 -2.33
N ASP A 97 2.64 5.41 -1.62
CA ASP A 97 2.01 5.82 -0.37
C ASP A 97 2.60 5.00 0.77
N ASN A 98 2.97 5.68 1.85
CA ASN A 98 3.45 5.01 3.07
C ASN A 98 2.29 4.42 3.90
N HIS A 99 1.05 4.59 3.44
CA HIS A 99 -0.14 4.16 4.16
C HIS A 99 -0.77 2.92 3.52
N TYR A 100 -1.08 1.95 4.38
CA TYR A 100 -1.92 0.82 4.02
C TYR A 100 -3.38 1.29 3.96
N LYS A 101 -4.11 0.85 2.94
CA LYS A 101 -5.56 1.08 2.81
C LYS A 101 -6.30 -0.24 2.92
N LEU A 102 -7.33 -0.25 3.75
CA LEU A 102 -8.18 -1.43 3.91
C LEU A 102 -9.04 -1.64 2.67
N LYS A 103 -9.08 -2.88 2.17
CA LYS A 103 -10.05 -3.30 1.15
C LYS A 103 -11.24 -3.98 1.81
N THR A 104 -10.99 -5.02 2.59
CA THR A 104 -12.01 -5.77 3.33
C THR A 104 -11.44 -6.23 4.66
N ILE A 105 -12.30 -6.32 5.67
CA ILE A 105 -12.00 -6.91 6.97
C ILE A 105 -13.14 -7.85 7.32
N ASP A 106 -12.82 -9.10 7.56
CA ASP A 106 -13.78 -10.14 7.88
C ASP A 106 -13.44 -10.68 9.27
N HIS A 107 -14.44 -10.72 10.16
CA HIS A 107 -14.27 -11.31 11.48
C HIS A 107 -14.00 -12.79 11.32
N GLU A 108 -12.91 -13.27 11.93
CA GLU A 108 -12.62 -14.69 11.98
C GLU A 108 -13.63 -15.29 12.96
N LYS A 109 -14.65 -15.98 12.44
CA LYS A 109 -15.58 -16.74 13.28
C LYS A 109 -14.90 -18.06 13.63
N ASP A 110 -14.75 -18.31 14.92
CA ASP A 110 -14.42 -19.63 15.45
C ASP A 110 -15.42 -20.70 14.97
#